data_AF-A0A5B2W295-F1
#
_entry.id   AF-A0A5B2W295-F1
#
_cell.length_a   1.000
_cell.length_b   1.000
_cell.length_c   1.000
_cell.angle_alpha   90.00
_cell.angle_beta   90.00
_cell.angle_gamma   90.00
#
_symmetry.space_group_name_H-M   'P 1'
#
loop_
_entity.id
_entity.type
_entity.pdbx_description
1 polymer ?
#
loop_
_entity_poly.entity_id
_entity_poly.type
_entity_poly.pdbx_seq_one_letter_code
_entity_poly.pdbx_strand_id
1 'polypeptide(L)'
;MKKLVPHTPVPVNMLQDIHANLINFPLRFREKVCEECSWSIPTFYRKMRGLDKPAADDKKIIPALSNAEREKIMAVLDEVFQELWTYCDVYRKKPRS
;
A
#
# COMPACT_ATOMS: atom_id res chain seq x y z
N MET A 1 -21.35 30.03 3.58
CA MET A 1 -20.87 29.56 4.90
C MET A 1 -21.55 28.24 5.22
N LYS A 2 -20.89 27.10 4.98
CA LYS A 2 -21.41 25.77 5.40
C LYS A 2 -20.84 25.50 6.78
N LYS A 3 -21.72 25.39 7.78
CA LYS A 3 -21.33 25.20 9.18
C LYS A 3 -20.57 23.89 9.33
N LEU A 4 -19.39 23.94 9.95
CA LEU A 4 -18.66 22.77 10.44
C LEU A 4 -19.54 22.11 11.51
N VAL A 5 -20.13 20.96 11.18
CA VAL A 5 -20.78 20.11 12.17
C VAL A 5 -19.65 19.47 12.98
N PRO A 6 -19.65 19.58 14.32
CA PRO A 6 -18.73 18.84 15.15
C PRO A 6 -19.01 17.36 14.92
N HIS A 7 -18.07 16.64 14.29
CA HIS A 7 -18.17 15.19 14.17
C HIS A 7 -17.98 14.63 15.58
N THR A 8 -19.08 14.41 16.29
CA THR A 8 -19.08 13.50 17.44
C THR A 8 -18.52 12.17 16.93
N PRO A 9 -17.44 11.63 17.53
CA PRO A 9 -16.94 10.33 17.12
C PRO A 9 -18.00 9.32 17.55
N VAL A 10 -18.85 8.92 16.60
CA VAL A 10 -19.65 7.70 16.74
C VAL A 10 -18.66 6.61 17.18
N PRO A 11 -18.94 5.80 18.21
CA PRO A 11 -18.07 4.70 18.57
C PRO A 11 -17.89 3.82 17.34
N VAL A 12 -16.75 3.94 16.66
CA VAL A 12 -16.53 3.23 15.41
C VAL A 12 -16.37 1.77 15.77
N ASN A 13 -17.21 0.92 15.20
CA ASN A 13 -17.07 -0.51 15.35
C ASN A 13 -15.66 -0.90 14.87
N MET A 14 -14.83 -1.44 15.76
CA MET A 14 -13.43 -1.77 15.47
C MET A 14 -13.30 -2.65 14.22
N LEU A 15 -14.20 -3.62 14.04
CA LEU A 15 -14.20 -4.48 12.86
C LEU A 15 -14.49 -3.66 11.60
N GLN A 16 -15.48 -2.77 11.64
CA GLN A 16 -15.80 -1.88 10.51
C GLN A 16 -14.61 -0.98 10.14
N ASP A 17 -13.95 -0.39 11.13
CA ASP A 17 -12.84 0.55 10.91
C ASP A 17 -11.60 -0.14 10.34
N ILE A 18 -11.19 -1.26 10.95
CA ILE A 18 -10.06 -2.05 10.47
C ILE A 18 -10.35 -2.58 9.06
N HIS A 19 -11.56 -3.09 8.81
CA HIS A 19 -11.95 -3.57 7.48
C HIS A 19 -11.92 -2.44 6.44
N ALA A 20 -12.38 -1.24 6.78
CA ALA A 20 -12.30 -0.08 5.89
C ALA A 20 -10.84 0.31 5.59
N ASN A 21 -9.95 0.27 6.58
CA ASN A 21 -8.53 0.53 6.36
C ASN A 21 -7.87 -0.56 5.49
N LEU A 22 -8.23 -1.83 5.66
CA LEU A 22 -7.74 -2.94 4.83
C LEU A 22 -8.21 -2.83 3.37
N ILE A 23 -9.44 -2.37 3.12
CA ILE A 23 -9.92 -2.10 1.76
C ILE A 23 -9.14 -0.95 1.11
N ASN A 24 -8.80 0.09 1.89
CA ASN A 24 -8.06 1.23 1.39
C ASN A 24 -6.55 0.97 1.26
N PHE A 25 -6.01 -0.02 1.97
CA PHE A 25 -4.61 -0.42 1.92
C PHE A 25 -4.05 -0.61 0.50
N PRO A 26 -4.65 -1.44 -0.38
CA PRO A 26 -4.14 -1.61 -1.74
C PRO A 26 -4.18 -0.33 -2.59
N LEU A 27 -5.12 0.58 -2.31
CA LEU A 27 -5.20 1.88 -2.99
C LEU A 27 -4.02 2.76 -2.61
N ARG A 28 -3.75 2.89 -1.31
CA ARG A 28 -2.60 3.65 -0.77
C ARG A 28 -1.28 3.07 -1.26
N PHE A 29 -1.13 1.75 -1.19
CA PHE A 29 0.04 1.05 -1.70
C PHE A 29 0.29 1.36 -3.18
N ARG A 30 -0.75 1.23 -4.03
CA ARG A 30 -0.65 1.56 -5.45
C ARG A 30 -0.23 3.01 -5.68
N GLU A 31 -0.84 3.95 -4.97
CA GLU A 31 -0.56 5.39 -5.12
C GLU A 31 0.89 5.72 -4.78
N LYS A 32 1.40 5.22 -3.64
CA LYS A 32 2.80 5.41 -3.25
C LYS A 32 3.78 4.71 -4.19
N VAL A 33 3.48 3.49 -4.67
CA VAL A 33 4.33 2.84 -5.68
C VAL A 33 4.37 3.65 -6.98
N CYS A 34 3.23 4.21 -7.41
CA CYS A 34 3.18 5.07 -8.59
C CYS A 34 4.06 6.32 -8.41
N GLU A 35 4.01 6.94 -7.24
CA GLU A 35 4.82 8.12 -6.92
C GLU A 35 6.32 7.78 -6.91
N GLU A 36 6.73 6.80 -6.10
CA GLU A 36 8.14 6.44 -5.91
C GLU A 36 8.80 5.86 -7.17
N CYS A 37 8.04 5.15 -8.01
CA CYS A 37 8.54 4.59 -9.26
C CYS A 37 8.27 5.50 -10.48
N SER A 38 7.67 6.69 -10.28
CA SER A 38 7.24 7.59 -11.36
C SER A 38 6.37 6.90 -12.42
N TRP A 39 5.48 6.01 -11.98
CA TRP A 39 4.56 5.29 -12.84
C TRP A 39 3.20 5.97 -12.90
N SER A 40 2.57 5.90 -14.07
CA SER A 40 1.12 6.13 -14.18
C SER A 40 0.34 4.90 -13.69
N ILE A 41 -0.93 5.09 -13.28
CA ILE A 41 -1.82 3.99 -12.89
C ILE A 41 -1.87 2.86 -13.95
N PRO A 42 -1.98 3.15 -15.26
CA PRO A 42 -1.90 2.10 -16.28
C PRO A 42 -0.57 1.34 -16.27
N THR A 43 0.54 2.03 -16.02
CA THR A 43 1.88 1.43 -15.96
C THR A 43 2.02 0.49 -14.78
N PHE A 44 1.52 0.88 -13.60
CA PHE A 44 1.44 0.01 -12.44
C PHE A 44 0.74 -1.32 -12.79
N TYR A 45 -0.45 -1.26 -13.38
CA TYR A 45 -1.18 -2.48 -13.73
C TYR A 45 -0.52 -3.30 -14.84
N ARG A 46 0.18 -2.67 -15.80
CA ARG A 46 0.99 -3.41 -16.79
C ARG A 46 2.15 -4.14 -16.12
N LYS A 47 2.88 -3.47 -15.23
CA LYS A 47 4.03 -4.02 -14.48
C LYS A 47 3.60 -5.16 -13.55
N MET A 48 2.48 -5.00 -12.84
CA MET A 48 1.89 -6.01 -11.96
C MET A 48 1.58 -7.33 -12.69
N ARG A 49 1.16 -7.26 -13.96
CA ARG A 49 0.91 -8.44 -14.81
C ARG A 49 2.12 -8.85 -15.65
N GLY A 50 3.23 -8.12 -15.53
CA GLY A 50 4.44 -8.37 -16.29
C GLY A 50 5.11 -9.66 -15.82
N LEU A 51 5.51 -10.49 -16.78
CA LEU A 51 6.29 -11.70 -16.52
C LEU A 51 7.72 -11.48 -16.99
N ASP A 52 8.66 -12.09 -16.29
CA ASP A 52 10.04 -12.17 -16.73
C ASP A 52 10.11 -12.93 -18.06
N LYS A 53 10.92 -12.42 -19.00
CA LYS A 53 10.99 -12.95 -20.37
C LYS A 53 12.33 -13.63 -20.63
N PRO A 54 12.37 -14.71 -21.43
CA PRO A 54 13.65 -15.22 -21.91
C PRO A 54 14.33 -14.17 -22.80
N ALA A 55 15.63 -13.99 -22.64
CA ALA A 55 16.44 -13.24 -23.58
C ALA A 55 16.62 -14.03 -24.89
N ALA A 56 16.97 -13.35 -25.98
CA ALA A 56 17.21 -13.98 -27.28
C ALA A 56 18.30 -15.06 -27.26
N ASP A 57 19.24 -14.96 -26.31
CA ASP A 57 20.17 -16.03 -25.97
C ASP A 57 19.61 -16.76 -24.73
N ASP A 58 19.30 -18.06 -24.87
CA ASP A 58 18.64 -18.96 -23.89
C ASP A 58 19.27 -19.03 -22.47
N LYS A 59 20.29 -18.22 -22.19
CA LYS A 59 21.02 -18.19 -20.93
C LYS A 59 20.66 -17.00 -20.02
N LYS A 60 19.82 -16.05 -20.46
CA LYS A 60 19.48 -14.86 -19.66
C LYS A 60 17.97 -14.63 -19.58
N ILE A 61 17.52 -14.10 -18.44
CA ILE A 61 16.14 -13.68 -18.19
C ILE A 61 16.12 -12.15 -18.12
N ILE A 62 15.17 -11.53 -18.83
CA ILE A 62 14.88 -10.09 -18.76
C ILE A 62 13.77 -9.90 -17.73
N PRO A 63 14.05 -9.29 -16.57
CA PRO A 63 13.06 -9.16 -15.52
C PRO A 63 12.00 -8.10 -15.87
N ALA A 64 10.76 -8.33 -15.46
CA ALA A 64 9.66 -7.38 -15.63
C ALA A 64 9.82 -6.12 -14.74
N LEU A 65 10.48 -6.30 -13.60
CA LEU A 65 10.84 -5.27 -12.63
C LEU A 65 12.35 -5.14 -12.50
N SER A 66 12.87 -3.92 -12.58
CA SER A 66 14.27 -3.62 -12.27
C SER A 66 14.55 -3.82 -10.78
N ASN A 67 15.83 -3.94 -10.41
CA ASN A 67 16.23 -4.06 -9.00
C ASN A 67 15.79 -2.85 -8.17
N ALA A 68 15.92 -1.64 -8.72
CA ALA A 68 15.50 -0.41 -8.06
C ALA A 68 13.97 -0.37 -7.87
N GLU A 69 13.20 -0.82 -8.87
CA GLU A 69 11.73 -0.93 -8.74
C GLU A 69 11.36 -1.91 -7.62
N ARG A 70 12.04 -3.06 -7.53
CA ARG A 70 11.79 -4.07 -6.48
C ARG A 70 12.08 -3.53 -5.07
N GLU A 71 13.20 -2.84 -4.90
CA GLU A 71 13.58 -2.22 -3.63
C GLU A 71 12.54 -1.18 -3.20
N LYS A 72 12.13 -0.29 -4.12
CA LYS A 72 11.10 0.72 -3.86
C LYS A 72 9.75 0.11 -3.52
N ILE A 73 9.34 -0.95 -4.22
CA ILE A 73 8.09 -1.67 -3.94
C ILE A 73 8.08 -2.22 -2.51
N MET A 74 9.19 -2.82 -2.05
CA MET A 74 9.30 -3.33 -0.68
C MET A 74 9.31 -2.21 0.35
N ALA A 75 10.07 -1.14 0.12
CA ALA A 75 10.10 0.01 1.02
C ALA A 75 8.69 0.64 1.20
N VAL A 76 7.94 0.79 0.11
CA VAL A 76 6.56 1.29 0.15
C VAL A 76 5.63 0.32 0.88
N LEU A 77 5.80 -1.00 0.68
CA LEU A 77 5.00 -1.99 1.40
C LEU A 77 5.22 -1.88 2.92
N ASP A 78 6.48 -1.84 3.35
CA ASP A 78 6.85 -1.73 4.77
C ASP A 78 6.28 -0.45 5.39
N GLU A 79 6.38 0.68 4.68
CA GLU A 79 5.83 1.96 5.13
C GLU A 79 4.30 1.90 5.31
N VAL A 80 3.55 1.48 4.29
CA VAL A 80 2.09 1.44 4.35
C VAL A 80 1.62 0.41 5.39
N PHE A 81 2.34 -0.71 5.53
CA PHE A 81 2.05 -1.70 6.57
C PHE A 81 2.31 -1.15 7.96
N GLN A 82 3.42 -0.44 8.16
CA GLN A 82 3.74 0.18 9.44
C GLN A 82 2.72 1.27 9.81
N GLU A 83 2.25 2.07 8.85
CA GLU A 83 1.17 3.03 9.06
C GLU A 83 -0.12 2.35 9.54
N LEU A 84 -0.56 1.29 8.86
CA LEU A 84 -1.73 0.52 9.27
C LEU A 84 -1.53 -0.13 10.64
N TRP A 85 -0.34 -0.71 10.87
CA TRP A 85 -0.01 -1.37 12.12
C TRP A 85 -0.03 -0.39 13.30
N THR A 86 0.54 0.80 13.12
CA THR A 86 0.57 1.88 14.11
C THR A 86 -0.83 2.41 14.35
N TYR A 87 -1.64 2.58 13.29
CA TYR A 87 -3.03 2.98 13.43
C TYR A 87 -3.82 1.99 14.32
N CYS A 88 -3.59 0.68 14.17
CA CYS A 88 -4.24 -0.33 15.00
C CYS A 88 -3.89 -0.27 16.50
N ASP A 89 -2.86 0.47 16.92
CA ASP A 89 -2.54 0.66 18.34
C ASP A 89 -3.68 1.30 19.13
N VAL A 90 -4.56 2.08 18.49
CA VAL A 90 -5.75 2.65 19.14
C VAL A 90 -6.67 1.58 19.74
N TYR A 91 -6.62 0.37 19.20
CA TYR A 91 -7.41 -0.78 19.64
C TYR A 91 -6.64 -1.76 20.51
N ARG A 92 -5.30 -1.66 20.56
CA ARG A 92 -4.47 -2.51 21.42
C ARG A 92 -4.62 -2.01 22.86
N LYS A 93 -5.16 -2.86 23.73
CA LYS A 93 -5.20 -2.56 25.17
C LYS A 93 -3.76 -2.38 25.66
N LYS A 94 -3.42 -1.20 26.18
CA LYS A 94 -2.18 -1.04 26.96
C LYS A 94 -2.25 -2.03 28.13
N PRO A 95 -1.22 -2.86 28.38
CA PRO A 95 -1.20 -3.69 29.58
C PRO A 95 -1.44 -2.79 30.79
N ARG A 96 -2.36 -3.19 31.66
CA ARG A 96 -2.54 -2.53 32.95
C ARG A 96 -1.24 -2.72 33.73
N SER A 97 -0.44 -1.66 33.82
CA SER A 97 0.70 -1.54 34.73
C SER A 97 0.22 -1.54 36.18
#